data_AF-A0A7W1YSN2-F1
#
_entry.id   AF-A0A7W1YSN2-F1
#
_cell.length_a   1.000
_cell.length_b   1.000
_cell.length_c   1.000
_cell.angle_alpha   90.00
_cell.angle_beta   90.00
_cell.angle_gamma   90.00
#
_symmetry.space_group_name_H-M   'P 1'
#
loop_
_entity.id
_entity.type
_entity.pdbx_description
1 polymer ?
#
loop_
_entity_poly.entity_id
_entity_poly.type
_entity_poly.pdbx_seq_one_letter_code
_entity_poly.pdbx_strand_id
1 'polypeptide(L)'
;MHWVMFAAGAALSWGVYGPMMHQGQVKLGSPFRALLCVGLAYFLIGVIVPVIALATQGQLTLRGFNMDGVIGAGAAGALGAIGAVCIIYAFRYGGVPAYVMPLVFGGAPIINATYTMWLHPPKVPVNPLLYVGMLLVGVGAAMVLYFKPQA
;
A
#
# COMPACT_ATOMS: atom_id res chain seq x y z
N MET A 1 1.01 -2.69 23.00
CA MET A 1 0.92 -1.91 21.73
C MET A 1 1.65 -2.63 20.59
N HIS A 2 1.33 -3.89 20.31
CA HIS A 2 2.08 -4.67 19.30
C HIS A 2 1.76 -4.25 17.85
N TRP A 3 0.53 -3.81 17.58
CA TRP A 3 0.10 -3.39 16.24
C TRP A 3 0.89 -2.19 15.70
N VAL A 4 1.37 -1.28 16.56
CA VAL A 4 2.18 -0.11 16.16
C VAL A 4 3.50 -0.56 15.54
N MET A 5 4.12 -1.63 16.07
CA MET A 5 5.36 -2.17 15.51
C MET A 5 5.13 -2.74 14.11
N PHE A 6 4.01 -3.43 13.88
CA PHE A 6 3.66 -3.94 12.55
C PHE A 6 3.32 -2.81 11.57
N ALA A 7 2.66 -1.75 12.04
CA ALA A 7 2.41 -0.56 11.24
C ALA A 7 3.73 0.17 10.86
N ALA A 8 4.66 0.30 11.80
CA ALA A 8 5.99 0.85 11.53
C ALA A 8 6.78 -0.03 10.56
N GLY A 9 6.73 -1.36 10.72
CA GLY A 9 7.31 -2.33 9.79
C GLY A 9 6.74 -2.18 8.38
N ALA A 10 5.42 -2.03 8.26
CA ALA A 10 4.77 -1.76 6.97
C ALA A 10 5.25 -0.44 6.36
N ALA A 11 5.35 0.64 7.15
CA ALA A 11 5.86 1.92 6.68
C ALA A 11 7.32 1.82 6.19
N LEU A 12 8.17 1.06 6.89
CA LEU A 12 9.55 0.80 6.48
C LEU A 12 9.60 -0.01 5.17
N SER A 13 8.85 -1.11 5.08
CA SER A 13 8.81 -1.95 3.88
C SER A 13 8.34 -1.17 2.65
N TRP A 14 7.25 -0.41 2.78
CA TRP A 14 6.71 0.39 1.68
C TRP A 14 7.56 1.63 1.34
N GLY A 15 8.23 2.23 2.33
CA GLY A 15 9.15 3.34 2.11
C GLY A 15 10.40 2.93 1.31
N VAL A 16 10.98 1.77 1.62
CA VAL A 16 12.16 1.23 0.91
C VAL A 16 11.79 0.58 -0.42
N TYR A 17 10.56 0.07 -0.54
CA TYR A 17 10.03 -0.56 -1.75
C TYR A 17 10.22 0.30 -3.00
N GLY A 18 9.87 1.59 -2.96
CA GLY A 18 9.94 2.46 -4.14
C GLY A 18 11.34 2.53 -4.78
N PRO A 19 12.38 2.93 -4.03
CA PRO A 19 13.76 2.91 -4.49
C PRO A 19 14.23 1.54 -4.99
N MET A 20 13.98 0.46 -4.23
CA MET A 20 14.39 -0.89 -4.63
C MET A 20 13.68 -1.35 -5.91
N MET A 21 12.40 -1.03 -6.05
CA MET A 21 11.59 -1.37 -7.22
C MET A 21 12.09 -0.66 -8.47
N HIS A 22 12.36 0.65 -8.37
CA HIS A 22 12.94 1.41 -9.48
C HIS A 22 14.31 0.85 -9.89
N GLN A 23 15.20 0.56 -8.94
CA GLN A 23 16.48 -0.07 -9.24
C GLN A 23 16.31 -1.46 -9.88
N GLY A 24 15.38 -2.27 -9.39
CA GLY A 24 15.06 -3.59 -9.94
C GLY A 24 14.57 -3.49 -11.39
N GLN A 25 13.68 -2.54 -11.69
CA GLN A 25 13.21 -2.29 -13.05
C GLN A 25 14.34 -1.88 -13.99
N VAL A 26 15.22 -0.96 -13.56
CA VAL A 26 16.38 -0.52 -14.34
C VAL A 26 17.31 -1.71 -14.62
N LYS A 27 17.65 -2.51 -13.61
CA LYS A 27 18.54 -3.68 -13.75
C LYS A 27 17.95 -4.78 -14.64
N LEU A 28 16.63 -4.99 -14.59
CA LEU A 28 15.94 -6.00 -15.39
C LEU A 28 15.64 -5.55 -16.82
N GLY A 29 15.75 -4.23 -17.10
CA GLY A 29 15.47 -3.63 -18.40
C GLY A 29 14.02 -3.75 -18.87
N SER A 30 13.10 -4.22 -18.01
CA SER A 30 11.69 -4.42 -18.34
C SER A 30 10.80 -4.26 -17.11
N PRO A 31 9.83 -3.31 -17.13
CA PRO A 31 8.84 -3.15 -16.08
C PRO A 31 8.01 -4.41 -15.81
N PHE A 32 7.77 -5.22 -16.86
CA PHE A 32 7.00 -6.45 -16.74
C PHE A 32 7.77 -7.57 -16.05
N ARG A 33 9.10 -7.65 -16.26
CA ARG A 33 9.95 -8.58 -15.50
C ARG A 33 9.96 -8.24 -14.01
N ALA A 34 10.07 -6.95 -13.69
CA ALA A 34 9.97 -6.50 -12.31
C ALA A 34 8.58 -6.78 -11.71
N LEU A 35 7.50 -6.53 -12.45
CA LEU A 35 6.13 -6.85 -12.03
C LEU A 35 5.96 -8.35 -11.76
N LEU A 36 6.55 -9.21 -12.58
CA LEU A 36 6.52 -10.66 -12.36
C LEU A 36 7.22 -11.05 -11.05
N CYS A 37 8.37 -10.45 -10.74
CA CYS A 37 9.05 -10.63 -9.45
C CYS A 37 8.18 -10.18 -8.26
N VAL A 38 7.46 -9.05 -8.39
CA VAL A 38 6.51 -8.58 -7.36
C VAL A 38 5.37 -9.57 -7.18
N GLY A 39 4.76 -10.02 -8.28
CA GLY A 39 3.66 -10.98 -8.24
C GLY A 39 4.06 -12.29 -7.56
N LEU A 40 5.25 -12.81 -7.88
CA LEU A 40 5.79 -14.01 -7.22
C LEU A 40 6.01 -13.78 -5.72
N ALA A 41 6.58 -12.64 -5.33
CA ALA A 41 6.78 -12.32 -3.92
C ALA A 41 5.45 -12.20 -3.16
N TYR A 42 4.43 -11.56 -3.76
CA TYR A 42 3.10 -11.42 -3.17
C TYR A 42 2.42 -12.78 -3.00
N PHE A 43 2.54 -13.67 -3.99
CA PHE A 43 2.03 -15.03 -3.88
C PHE A 43 2.73 -15.80 -2.75
N LEU A 44 4.07 -15.82 -2.74
CA LEU A 44 4.82 -16.56 -1.73
C LEU A 44 4.53 -16.06 -0.32
N ILE A 45 4.67 -14.76 -0.08
CA ILE A 45 4.45 -14.19 1.26
C ILE A 45 2.97 -14.25 1.64
N GLY A 46 2.08 -13.87 0.71
CA GLY A 46 0.64 -13.82 0.92
C GLY A 46 -0.02 -15.18 1.12
N VAL A 47 0.63 -16.28 0.72
CA VAL A 47 0.15 -17.65 0.99
C VAL A 47 0.87 -18.27 2.17
N ILE A 48 2.21 -18.22 2.20
CA ILE A 48 3.00 -18.94 3.21
C ILE A 48 2.76 -18.38 4.63
N VAL A 49 2.76 -17.05 4.79
CA VAL A 49 2.58 -16.42 6.11
C VAL A 49 1.24 -16.79 6.75
N PRO A 50 0.08 -16.62 6.08
CA PRO A 50 -1.20 -17.00 6.69
C PRO A 50 -1.34 -18.51 6.87
N VAL A 51 -0.79 -19.35 5.98
CA VAL A 51 -0.82 -20.82 6.17
C VAL A 51 -0.09 -21.22 7.45
N ILE A 52 1.11 -20.69 7.70
CA ILE A 52 1.85 -20.95 8.93
C ILE A 52 1.08 -20.42 10.16
N ALA A 53 0.53 -19.21 10.06
CA ALA A 53 -0.25 -18.63 11.16
C ALA A 53 -1.50 -19.47 11.50
N LEU A 54 -2.26 -19.91 10.50
CA LEU A 54 -3.43 -20.76 10.70
C LEU A 54 -3.04 -22.16 11.22
N ALA A 55 -1.94 -22.73 10.72
CA ALA A 55 -1.45 -24.03 11.17
C ALA A 55 -1.06 -24.01 12.64
N THR A 56 -0.31 -22.99 13.07
CA THR A 56 0.13 -22.83 14.48
C THR A 56 -1.02 -22.56 15.44
N GLN A 57 -2.14 -22.00 14.94
CA GLN A 57 -3.36 -21.77 15.71
C GLN A 57 -4.34 -22.95 15.69
N GLY A 58 -4.02 -24.04 14.96
CA GLY A 58 -4.94 -25.16 14.76
C GLY A 58 -6.20 -24.80 13.95
N GLN A 59 -6.17 -23.67 13.23
CA GLN A 59 -7.29 -23.11 12.47
C GLN A 59 -7.16 -23.33 10.96
N LEU A 60 -6.19 -24.14 10.52
CA LEU A 60 -6.02 -24.50 9.10
C LEU A 60 -7.13 -25.47 8.66
N THR A 61 -8.36 -24.97 8.63
CA THR A 61 -9.56 -25.69 8.23
C THR A 61 -10.39 -24.80 7.33
N LEU A 62 -11.27 -25.40 6.52
CA LEU A 62 -12.23 -24.64 5.70
C LEU A 62 -13.34 -24.00 6.55
N ARG A 63 -13.45 -24.36 7.84
CA ARG A 63 -14.42 -23.79 8.78
C ARG A 63 -13.94 -22.42 9.22
N GLY A 64 -14.55 -21.36 8.67
CA GLY A 64 -14.20 -19.96 8.95
C GLY A 64 -14.21 -19.06 7.72
N PHE A 65 -14.14 -19.64 6.53
CA PHE A 65 -14.27 -18.90 5.27
C PHE A 65 -15.76 -18.70 4.95
N ASN A 66 -16.22 -17.45 5.04
CA ASN A 66 -17.54 -17.04 4.54
C ASN A 66 -17.38 -16.30 3.20
N MET A 67 -18.40 -16.38 2.34
CA MET A 67 -18.31 -15.87 0.96
C MET A 67 -18.07 -14.36 0.91
N ASP A 68 -18.73 -13.59 1.77
CA ASP A 68 -18.57 -12.13 1.82
C ASP A 68 -17.14 -11.73 2.22
N GLY A 69 -16.55 -12.42 3.20
CA GLY A 69 -15.18 -12.22 3.64
C GLY A 69 -14.15 -12.63 2.59
N VAL A 70 -14.39 -13.74 1.87
CA VAL A 70 -13.54 -14.18 0.75
C VAL A 70 -13.57 -13.16 -0.38
N ILE A 71 -14.75 -12.67 -0.76
CA ILE A 71 -14.89 -11.67 -1.83
C ILE A 71 -14.27 -10.34 -1.38
N GLY A 72 -14.55 -9.88 -0.16
CA GLY A 72 -14.02 -8.64 0.38
C GLY A 72 -12.50 -8.65 0.50
N ALA A 73 -11.92 -9.70 1.07
CA ALA A 73 -10.46 -9.86 1.17
C ALA A 73 -9.81 -10.04 -0.20
N GLY A 74 -10.45 -10.79 -1.11
CA GLY A 74 -9.99 -10.97 -2.50
C GLY A 74 -9.98 -9.66 -3.27
N ALA A 75 -11.04 -8.85 -3.17
CA ALA A 75 -11.13 -7.53 -3.78
C ALA A 75 -10.08 -6.56 -3.20
N ALA A 76 -9.88 -6.57 -1.88
CA ALA A 76 -8.82 -5.79 -1.25
C ALA A 76 -7.41 -6.20 -1.75
N GLY A 77 -7.16 -7.51 -1.90
CA GLY A 77 -5.92 -8.02 -2.49
C GLY A 77 -5.73 -7.57 -3.94
N ALA A 78 -6.79 -7.61 -4.75
CA ALA A 78 -6.77 -7.12 -6.13
C ALA A 78 -6.43 -5.62 -6.20
N LEU A 79 -7.02 -4.79 -5.33
CA LEU A 79 -6.70 -3.36 -5.25
C LEU A 79 -5.22 -3.12 -4.92
N GLY A 80 -4.63 -3.91 -4.02
CA GLY A 80 -3.19 -3.86 -3.73
C GLY A 80 -2.33 -4.21 -4.94
N ALA A 81 -2.68 -5.27 -5.67
CA ALA A 81 -1.98 -5.67 -6.89
C ALA A 81 -2.08 -4.62 -8.00
N ILE A 82 -3.27 -4.03 -8.19
CA ILE A 82 -3.49 -2.92 -9.14
C ILE A 82 -2.62 -1.73 -8.77
N GLY A 83 -2.54 -1.37 -7.47
CA GLY A 83 -1.66 -0.31 -7.00
C GLY A 83 -0.19 -0.55 -7.35
N ALA A 84 0.31 -1.77 -7.18
CA ALA A 84 1.68 -2.14 -7.57
C ALA A 84 1.90 -2.02 -9.08
N VAL A 85 0.93 -2.42 -9.90
CA VAL A 85 0.96 -2.23 -11.36
C VAL A 85 1.05 -0.73 -11.70
N CYS A 86 0.22 0.11 -11.08
CA CYS A 86 0.24 1.56 -11.30
C CYS A 86 1.59 2.19 -10.96
N ILE A 87 2.24 1.80 -9.85
CA ILE A 87 3.57 2.28 -9.48
C ILE A 87 4.60 1.88 -10.55
N ILE A 88 4.57 0.63 -10.99
CA ILE A 88 5.49 0.11 -12.01
C ILE A 88 5.33 0.85 -13.34
N TYR A 89 4.10 1.15 -13.74
CA TYR A 89 3.82 1.97 -14.92
C TYR A 89 4.25 3.42 -14.73
N ALA A 90 4.06 4.01 -13.54
CA ALA A 90 4.54 5.36 -13.26
C ALA A 90 6.06 5.46 -13.44
N PHE A 91 6.82 4.46 -12.98
CA PHE A 91 8.26 4.39 -13.23
C PHE A 91 8.61 4.13 -14.70
N ARG A 92 7.83 3.30 -15.40
CA ARG A 92 7.98 3.10 -16.86
C ARG A 92 7.85 4.41 -17.64
N TYR A 93 6.96 5.29 -17.22
CA TYR A 93 6.75 6.60 -17.85
C TYR A 93 7.66 7.71 -17.29
N GLY A 94 8.80 7.35 -16.67
CA GLY A 94 9.82 8.31 -16.24
C GLY A 94 9.62 8.86 -14.82
N GLY A 95 8.62 8.39 -14.09
CA GLY A 95 8.49 8.67 -12.66
C GLY A 95 9.71 8.13 -11.90
N VAL A 96 10.21 8.90 -10.94
CA VAL A 96 11.24 8.43 -10.00
C VAL A 96 10.65 8.26 -8.60
N PRO A 97 11.21 7.37 -7.76
CA PRO A 97 10.71 7.12 -6.41
C PRO A 97 10.51 8.39 -5.59
N ALA A 98 11.39 9.37 -5.76
CA ALA A 98 11.35 10.66 -5.09
C ALA A 98 10.15 11.54 -5.48
N TYR A 99 9.36 11.18 -6.50
CA TYR A 99 8.07 11.82 -6.81
C TYR A 99 6.90 10.87 -6.60
N VAL A 100 6.97 9.66 -7.16
CA VAL A 100 5.84 8.72 -7.16
C VAL A 100 5.49 8.28 -5.75
N MET A 101 6.48 8.00 -4.88
CA MET A 101 6.21 7.47 -3.54
C MET A 101 5.54 8.49 -2.62
N PRO A 102 6.01 9.74 -2.49
CA PRO A 102 5.31 10.73 -1.67
C PRO A 102 3.89 11.03 -2.18
N LEU A 103 3.65 11.00 -3.49
CA LEU A 103 2.29 11.17 -4.04
C LEU A 103 1.36 10.02 -3.65
N VAL A 104 1.82 8.76 -3.78
CA VAL A 104 1.03 7.59 -3.40
C VAL A 104 0.77 7.55 -1.90
N PHE A 105 1.81 7.70 -1.09
CA PHE A 105 1.70 7.57 0.38
C PHE A 105 1.14 8.83 1.06
N GLY A 106 1.17 9.99 0.42
CA GLY A 106 0.43 11.17 0.85
C GLY A 106 -1.05 11.12 0.45
N GLY A 107 -1.35 10.58 -0.74
CA GLY A 107 -2.74 10.45 -1.22
C GLY A 107 -3.51 9.33 -0.53
N ALA A 108 -2.88 8.20 -0.25
CA ALA A 108 -3.54 7.02 0.31
C ALA A 108 -4.27 7.27 1.65
N PRO A 109 -3.70 7.98 2.64
CA PRO A 109 -4.42 8.33 3.87
C PRO A 109 -5.67 9.18 3.62
N ILE A 110 -5.61 10.13 2.68
CA ILE A 110 -6.74 10.99 2.32
C ILE A 110 -7.85 10.13 1.71
N ILE A 111 -7.53 9.31 0.70
CA ILE A 111 -8.47 8.40 0.05
C ILE A 111 -9.09 7.45 1.08
N ASN A 112 -8.27 6.83 1.94
CA ASN A 112 -8.73 5.92 2.96
C ASN A 112 -9.71 6.59 3.94
N ALA A 113 -9.38 7.78 4.44
CA ALA A 113 -10.24 8.52 5.34
C ALA A 113 -11.58 8.89 4.67
N THR A 114 -11.55 9.37 3.43
CA THR A 114 -12.77 9.71 2.67
C THR A 114 -13.63 8.49 2.36
N TYR A 115 -13.02 7.38 1.94
CA TYR A 115 -13.73 6.14 1.64
C TYR A 115 -14.32 5.52 2.90
N THR A 116 -13.61 5.59 4.03
CA THR A 116 -14.12 5.12 5.32
C THR A 116 -15.34 5.93 5.77
N MET A 117 -15.31 7.27 5.61
CA MET A 117 -16.47 8.12 5.88
C MET A 117 -17.64 7.83 4.94
N TRP A 118 -17.38 7.46 3.69
CA TRP A 118 -18.42 7.07 2.75
C TRP A 118 -19.06 5.72 3.11
N LEU A 119 -18.24 4.72 3.45
CA LEU A 119 -18.71 3.42 3.94
C LEU A 119 -19.46 3.51 5.27
N HIS A 120 -19.00 4.39 6.16
CA HIS A 120 -19.57 4.60 7.49
C HIS A 120 -19.92 6.09 7.68
N PRO A 121 -21.06 6.55 7.14
CA PRO A 121 -21.45 7.95 7.22
C PRO A 121 -21.44 8.47 8.66
N PRO A 122 -20.80 9.62 8.92
CA PRO A 122 -20.66 10.15 10.27
C PRO A 122 -22.03 10.53 10.84
N LYS A 123 -22.34 10.00 12.03
CA LYS A 123 -23.61 10.26 12.74
C LYS A 123 -23.63 11.61 13.46
N VAL A 124 -22.48 12.26 13.54
CA VAL A 124 -22.25 13.58 14.16
C VAL A 124 -21.47 14.45 13.19
N PRO A 125 -21.52 15.79 13.32
CA PRO A 125 -20.71 16.67 12.48
C PRO A 125 -19.23 16.29 12.51
N VAL A 126 -18.63 16.19 11.32
CA VAL A 126 -17.20 15.88 11.18
C VAL A 126 -16.40 17.03 11.78
N ASN A 127 -15.45 16.71 12.66
CA ASN A 127 -14.57 17.72 13.23
C ASN A 127 -13.76 18.39 12.09
N PRO A 128 -13.79 19.73 11.94
CA PRO A 128 -13.07 20.42 10.88
C PRO A 128 -11.56 20.12 10.83
N LEU A 129 -10.96 19.76 11.97
CA LEU A 129 -9.54 19.36 12.04
C LEU A 129 -9.22 18.12 11.20
N LEU A 130 -10.19 17.27 10.87
CA LEU A 130 -9.97 16.16 9.96
C LEU A 130 -9.56 16.66 8.57
N TYR A 131 -10.29 17.64 8.03
CA TYR A 131 -9.99 18.23 6.72
C TYR A 131 -8.67 19.00 6.73
N VAL A 132 -8.37 19.69 7.84
CA VAL A 132 -7.06 20.32 8.06
C VAL A 132 -5.96 19.25 8.03
N GLY A 133 -6.16 18.12 8.71
CA GLY A 133 -5.23 16.99 8.68
C GLY A 133 -5.00 16.44 7.28
N MET A 134 -6.07 16.24 6.50
CA MET A 134 -5.96 15.81 5.09
C MET A 134 -5.16 16.81 4.25
N LEU A 135 -5.40 18.11 4.43
CA LEU A 135 -4.64 19.16 3.77
C LEU A 135 -3.16 19.12 4.19
N LEU A 136 -2.87 18.98 5.48
CA LEU A 136 -1.50 18.90 5.99
C LEU A 136 -0.74 17.68 5.48
N VAL A 137 -1.40 16.53 5.29
CA VAL A 137 -0.78 15.37 4.64
C VAL A 137 -0.39 15.70 3.20
N GLY A 138 -1.29 16.34 2.44
CA GLY A 138 -1.01 16.79 1.07
C GLY A 138 0.13 17.81 0.99
N VAL A 139 0.10 18.82 1.87
CA VAL A 139 1.15 19.85 1.97
C VAL A 139 2.47 19.24 2.38
N GLY A 140 2.49 18.35 3.37
CA GLY A 140 3.69 17.65 3.81
C GLY A 140 4.33 16.82 2.69
N ALA A 141 3.51 16.08 1.94
CA ALA A 141 3.98 15.39 0.74
C ALA A 141 4.55 16.37 -0.29
N ALA A 142 3.85 17.47 -0.59
CA ALA A 142 4.33 18.50 -1.52
C ALA A 142 5.66 19.14 -1.07
N MET A 143 5.83 19.40 0.22
CA MET A 143 7.09 19.92 0.78
C MET A 143 8.24 18.93 0.58
N VAL A 144 8.01 17.63 0.83
CA VAL A 144 9.02 16.58 0.56
C VAL A 144 9.40 16.57 -0.93
N LEU A 145 8.43 16.76 -1.82
CA LEU A 145 8.68 16.82 -3.26
C LEU A 145 9.44 18.06 -3.70
N TYR A 146 9.13 19.21 -3.09
CA TYR A 146 9.68 20.51 -3.45
C TYR A 146 11.10 20.71 -2.90
N PHE A 147 11.35 20.34 -1.64
CA PHE A 147 12.62 20.56 -0.95
C PHE A 147 13.60 19.39 -1.04
N LYS A 148 13.31 18.37 -1.85
CA LYS A 148 14.26 17.28 -2.04
C LYS A 148 15.55 17.78 -2.70
N PRO A 149 16.72 17.26 -2.31
CA PRO A 149 17.96 17.58 -2.98
C PRO A 149 17.92 17.18 -4.46
N GLN A 150 18.46 18.03 -5.32
CA GLN A 150 18.76 17.68 -6.71
C GLN A 150 20.03 16.80 -6.68
N ALA A 151 19.94 15.61 -7.27
CA ALA A 151 21.07 14.69 -7.45
C ALA A 151 21.55 14.75 -8.89
#